data_AF-A0A429ZL06-F1
#
_entry.id   AF-A0A429ZL06-F1
#
_cell.length_a   1.000
_cell.length_b   1.000
_cell.length_c   1.000
_cell.angle_alpha   90.00
_cell.angle_beta   90.00
_cell.angle_gamma   90.00
#
_symmetry.space_group_name_H-M   'P 1'
#
loop_
_entity.id
_entity.type
_entity.pdbx_description
1 polymer ?
#
loop_
_entity_poly.entity_id
_entity_poly.type
_entity_poly.pdbx_seq_one_letter_code
_entity_poly.pdbx_strand_id
1 'polypeptide(L)'
;MLDQIALPRKYGLLTIQKTSKNKNGVLVAQCICDCGQTSTPYLNNVLAGRTKSCGCLALKNQRKYKDITNQRFGKIVALSPTDERTSGAVVWNCRCDCGTHLKTSQRNLSRGIKDNCGCVNQEKLSIPGHHYNFLTVIFPISNNKKRSSKDKWLCQCDCGNLTIVAYTNIVNNHTKSCGCLKKDSLRETLVENTCLDNLNTKLYKNNTSGVKGVYSNRGKWHAYITFQNKRYTLGAYCSLLKAKEARQQAESELFTPLLQKYAVLLNSNQEI
;
A
#
# COMPACT_ATOMS: atom_id res chain seq x y z
N MET A 1 57.01 -0.73 13.23
CA MET A 1 57.24 -0.88 14.68
C MET A 1 55.89 -1.21 15.30
N LEU A 2 55.55 -2.50 15.42
CA LEU A 2 54.28 -2.94 16.02
C LEU A 2 54.50 -2.92 17.53
N ASP A 3 53.99 -1.88 18.19
CA ASP A 3 54.07 -1.73 19.63
C ASP A 3 53.70 -3.03 20.33
N GLN A 4 54.58 -3.47 21.22
CA GLN A 4 54.39 -4.59 22.13
C GLN A 4 53.21 -4.25 23.06
N ILE A 5 51.99 -4.54 22.61
CA ILE A 5 50.82 -4.55 23.50
C ILE A 5 51.11 -5.63 24.54
N ALA A 6 51.32 -5.25 25.79
CA ALA A 6 51.40 -6.20 26.90
C ALA A 6 50.10 -7.00 26.95
N LEU A 7 50.20 -8.32 26.73
CA LEU A 7 49.08 -9.27 26.78
C LEU A 7 49.19 -10.11 28.06
N PRO A 8 48.08 -10.45 28.73
CA PRO A 8 46.69 -10.21 28.30
C PRO A 8 46.18 -8.79 28.63
N ARG A 9 45.37 -8.22 27.73
CA ARG A 9 44.73 -6.91 27.92
C ARG A 9 43.25 -6.93 27.60
N LYS A 10 42.44 -6.28 28.42
CA LYS A 10 40.98 -6.26 28.33
C LYS A 10 40.44 -5.05 27.56
N TYR A 11 39.48 -5.29 26.68
CA TYR A 11 38.76 -4.32 25.85
C TYR A 11 37.26 -4.64 25.87
N GLY A 12 36.48 -3.83 26.61
CA GLY A 12 35.09 -4.17 26.89
C GLY A 12 34.99 -5.48 27.69
N LEU A 13 34.26 -6.46 27.17
CA LEU A 13 34.12 -7.81 27.74
C LEU A 13 35.09 -8.82 27.13
N LEU A 14 36.05 -8.40 26.30
CA LEU A 14 37.01 -9.27 25.62
C LEU A 14 38.41 -9.08 26.20
N THR A 15 39.05 -10.16 26.62
CA THR A 15 40.46 -10.19 27.02
C THR A 15 41.28 -10.81 25.88
N ILE A 16 42.15 -10.00 25.26
CA ILE A 16 43.03 -10.46 24.18
C ILE A 16 44.11 -11.35 24.80
N GLN A 17 44.21 -12.59 24.30
CA GLN A 17 45.22 -13.57 24.69
C GLN A 17 46.39 -13.60 23.72
N LYS A 18 46.08 -13.58 22.41
CA LYS A 18 47.08 -13.66 21.33
C LYS A 18 46.61 -12.91 20.10
N THR A 19 47.54 -12.37 19.33
CA THR A 19 47.28 -11.81 18.00
C THR A 19 47.92 -12.67 16.92
N SER A 20 47.24 -12.82 15.78
CA SER A 20 47.76 -13.57 14.63
C SER A 20 47.20 -13.00 13.33
N LYS A 21 47.78 -13.39 12.18
CA LYS A 21 47.20 -13.08 10.87
C LYS A 21 46.27 -14.22 10.43
N ASN A 22 45.12 -13.88 9.88
CA ASN A 22 44.22 -14.87 9.27
C ASN A 22 44.72 -15.29 7.87
N LYS A 23 43.97 -16.18 7.19
CA LYS A 23 44.29 -16.66 5.83
C LYS A 23 44.43 -15.53 4.79
N ASN A 24 43.82 -14.38 5.04
CA ASN A 24 43.84 -13.20 4.16
C ASN A 24 44.89 -12.15 4.60
N GLY A 25 45.80 -12.49 5.53
CA GLY A 25 46.84 -11.60 6.04
C GLY A 25 46.37 -10.53 7.04
N VAL A 26 45.08 -10.52 7.41
CA VAL A 26 44.50 -9.53 8.32
C VAL A 26 44.76 -9.91 9.77
N LEU A 27 45.14 -8.93 10.60
CA LEU A 27 45.37 -9.13 12.03
C LEU A 27 44.05 -9.41 12.78
N VAL A 28 44.01 -10.55 13.45
CA VAL A 28 42.93 -11.01 14.32
C VAL A 28 43.44 -11.18 15.74
N ALA A 29 42.53 -11.07 16.70
CA ALA A 29 42.80 -11.28 18.12
C ALA A 29 42.06 -12.53 18.59
N GLN A 30 42.77 -13.48 19.22
CA GLN A 30 42.14 -14.54 19.99
C GLN A 30 41.78 -13.97 21.36
N CYS A 31 40.48 -13.86 21.62
CA CYS A 31 39.96 -13.25 22.82
C CYS A 31 39.14 -14.25 23.65
N ILE A 32 39.29 -14.20 24.98
CA ILE A 32 38.35 -14.83 25.92
C ILE A 32 37.37 -13.76 26.36
N CYS A 33 36.07 -14.02 26.21
CA CYS A 33 35.02 -13.13 26.69
C CYS A 33 34.71 -13.39 28.16
N ASP A 34 34.25 -12.38 28.89
CA ASP A 34 33.78 -12.52 30.29
C ASP A 34 32.67 -13.59 30.47
N CYS A 35 31.96 -13.97 29.40
CA CYS A 35 31.00 -15.07 29.44
C CYS A 35 31.64 -16.46 29.26
N GLY A 36 32.97 -16.57 29.26
CA GLY A 36 33.73 -17.81 29.12
C GLY A 36 33.95 -18.29 27.67
N GLN A 37 33.28 -17.68 26.68
CA GLN A 37 33.43 -18.07 25.27
C GLN A 37 34.65 -17.41 24.62
N THR A 38 35.32 -18.16 23.75
CA THR A 38 36.39 -17.65 22.90
C THR A 38 35.83 -17.04 21.62
N SER A 39 36.52 -16.04 21.08
CA SER A 39 36.18 -15.39 19.82
C SER A 39 37.44 -14.91 19.10
N THR A 40 37.37 -14.82 17.77
CA THR A 40 38.50 -14.39 16.93
C THR A 40 38.17 -13.17 16.06
N PRO A 41 37.80 -12.01 16.66
CA PRO A 41 37.50 -10.80 15.88
C PRO A 41 38.75 -10.16 15.26
N TYR A 42 38.54 -9.26 14.30
CA TYR A 42 39.60 -8.40 13.79
C TYR A 42 40.17 -7.52 14.90
N LEU A 43 41.50 -7.45 14.99
CA LEU A 43 42.20 -6.74 16.05
C LEU A 43 41.84 -5.25 16.07
N ASN A 44 41.76 -4.62 14.89
CA ASN A 44 41.38 -3.22 14.75
C ASN A 44 39.98 -2.90 15.32
N ASN A 45 39.02 -3.83 15.18
CA ASN A 45 37.66 -3.65 15.69
C ASN A 45 37.59 -3.75 17.21
N VAL A 46 38.43 -4.59 17.82
CA VAL A 46 38.55 -4.68 19.28
C VAL A 46 39.20 -3.41 19.83
N LEU A 47 40.32 -2.97 19.24
CA LEU A 47 41.04 -1.77 19.66
C LEU A 47 40.21 -0.49 19.51
N ALA A 48 39.46 -0.36 18.40
CA ALA A 48 38.56 0.77 18.16
C ALA A 48 37.23 0.69 18.95
N GLY A 49 37.03 -0.34 19.79
CA GLY A 49 35.82 -0.51 20.60
C GLY A 49 34.55 -0.86 19.81
N ARG A 50 34.68 -1.28 18.54
CA ARG A 50 33.54 -1.75 17.71
C ARG A 50 33.10 -3.14 18.11
N THR A 51 34.05 -4.02 18.46
CA THR A 51 33.76 -5.36 18.98
C THR A 51 34.01 -5.39 20.48
N LYS A 52 32.93 -5.41 21.27
CA LYS A 52 32.99 -5.31 22.75
C LYS A 52 32.76 -6.63 23.49
N SER A 53 32.37 -7.69 22.79
CA SER A 53 32.06 -9.02 23.36
C SER A 53 32.12 -10.09 22.25
N CYS A 54 32.03 -11.37 22.59
CA CYS A 54 31.88 -12.45 21.62
C CYS A 54 30.52 -12.45 20.88
N GLY A 55 29.62 -11.51 21.21
CA GLY A 55 28.22 -11.48 20.76
C GLY A 55 27.23 -11.60 21.91
N CYS A 56 27.67 -12.07 23.08
CA CYS A 56 26.84 -12.24 24.26
C CYS A 56 26.18 -10.93 24.75
N LEU A 57 26.84 -9.78 24.57
CA LEU A 57 26.27 -8.47 24.92
C LEU A 57 25.10 -8.12 23.98
N ALA A 58 25.22 -8.42 22.69
CA ALA A 58 24.14 -8.22 21.73
C ALA A 58 22.94 -9.13 22.06
N LEU A 59 23.19 -10.40 22.41
CA LEU A 59 22.14 -11.33 22.86
C LEU A 59 21.43 -10.87 24.14
N LYS A 60 22.17 -10.36 25.13
CA LYS A 60 21.59 -9.76 26.35
C LYS A 60 20.73 -8.54 26.00
N ASN A 61 21.18 -7.67 25.10
CA ASN A 61 20.43 -6.50 24.68
C ASN A 61 19.20 -6.87 23.81
N GLN A 62 19.28 -7.92 23.01
CA GLN A 62 18.12 -8.50 22.31
C GLN A 62 17.08 -9.07 23.28
N ARG A 63 17.37 -9.31 24.54
CA ARG A 63 16.35 -9.72 25.53
C ARG A 63 15.76 -8.55 26.31
N LYS A 64 16.34 -7.35 26.18
CA LYS A 64 15.81 -6.15 26.81
C LYS A 64 14.62 -5.63 26.01
N TYR A 65 13.44 -5.69 26.60
CA TYR A 65 12.26 -4.98 26.16
C TYR A 65 11.53 -4.47 27.39
N LYS A 66 10.72 -3.41 27.23
CA LYS A 66 9.84 -2.96 28.29
C LYS A 66 8.68 -3.94 28.37
N ASP A 67 8.52 -4.59 29.52
CA ASP A 67 7.37 -5.44 29.78
C ASP A 67 6.10 -4.59 29.79
N ILE A 68 5.14 -4.96 28.93
CA ILE A 68 3.84 -4.33 28.79
C ILE A 68 2.71 -5.32 29.07
N THR A 69 3.00 -6.44 29.75
CA THR A 69 1.99 -7.43 30.15
C THR A 69 0.84 -6.76 30.90
N ASN A 70 -0.39 -7.13 30.53
CA ASN A 70 -1.66 -6.58 31.03
C ASN A 70 -1.88 -5.08 30.80
N GLN A 71 -1.01 -4.40 30.03
CA GLN A 71 -1.26 -3.02 29.65
C GLN A 71 -2.29 -2.95 28.52
N ARG A 72 -3.15 -1.94 28.63
CA ARG A 72 -4.24 -1.66 27.69
C ARG A 72 -3.83 -0.57 26.71
N PHE A 73 -4.10 -0.82 25.43
CA PHE A 73 -3.87 0.08 24.30
C PHE A 73 -5.18 0.15 23.51
N GLY A 74 -6.01 1.14 23.82
CA GLY A 74 -7.40 1.21 23.33
C GLY A 74 -8.22 0.00 23.78
N LYS A 75 -8.75 -0.76 22.81
CA LYS A 75 -9.50 -2.01 23.01
C LYS A 75 -8.61 -3.26 23.08
N ILE A 76 -7.28 -3.14 23.02
CA ILE A 76 -6.35 -4.27 23.04
C ILE A 76 -5.63 -4.33 24.39
N VAL A 77 -5.52 -5.53 24.96
CA VAL A 77 -4.70 -5.84 26.14
C VAL A 77 -3.54 -6.74 25.73
N ALA A 78 -2.31 -6.35 26.07
CA ALA A 78 -1.13 -7.17 25.83
C ALA A 78 -1.07 -8.31 26.87
N LEU A 79 -0.90 -9.55 26.42
CA LEU A 79 -0.93 -10.74 27.28
C LEU A 79 0.46 -11.31 27.53
N SER A 80 1.26 -11.50 26.48
CA SER A 80 2.60 -12.04 26.61
C SER A 80 3.51 -11.58 25.48
N PRO A 81 4.82 -11.44 25.71
CA PRO A 81 5.78 -11.23 24.65
C PRO A 81 5.96 -12.52 23.84
N THR A 82 6.41 -12.37 22.58
CA THR A 82 6.84 -13.49 21.74
C THR A 82 8.33 -13.35 21.43
N ASP A 83 8.93 -14.40 20.86
CA ASP A 83 10.31 -14.36 20.35
C ASP A 83 10.44 -13.58 19.03
N GLU A 84 9.31 -13.20 18.42
CA GLU A 84 9.28 -12.48 17.14
C GLU A 84 9.56 -10.98 17.34
N ARG A 85 10.24 -10.39 16.35
CA ARG A 85 10.46 -8.94 16.30
C ARG A 85 10.08 -8.35 14.96
N THR A 86 9.49 -7.17 15.00
CA THR A 86 9.19 -6.37 13.81
C THR A 86 9.88 -5.03 13.94
N SER A 87 10.78 -4.72 12.99
CA SER A 87 11.52 -3.46 12.95
C SER A 87 12.23 -3.13 14.28
N GLY A 88 12.78 -4.16 14.94
CA GLY A 88 13.50 -4.04 16.21
C GLY A 88 12.62 -4.05 17.48
N ALA A 89 11.29 -4.00 17.37
CA ALA A 89 10.38 -4.08 18.51
C ALA A 89 9.86 -5.49 18.73
N VAL A 90 9.66 -5.89 20.00
CA VAL A 90 9.07 -7.19 20.37
C VAL A 90 7.62 -7.26 19.89
N VAL A 91 7.23 -8.40 19.34
CA VAL A 91 5.85 -8.72 19.02
C VAL A 91 5.16 -9.31 20.24
N TRP A 92 3.93 -8.90 20.49
CA TRP A 92 3.14 -9.28 21.65
C TRP A 92 1.91 -10.06 21.22
N ASN A 93 1.64 -11.16 21.92
CA ASN A 93 0.32 -11.79 21.93
C ASN A 93 -0.62 -10.86 22.69
N CYS A 94 -1.72 -10.49 22.06
CA CYS A 94 -2.69 -9.56 22.61
C CYS A 94 -4.10 -10.14 22.49
N ARG A 95 -5.00 -9.68 23.37
CA ARG A 95 -6.44 -9.95 23.32
C ARG A 95 -7.18 -8.63 23.21
N CYS A 96 -8.10 -8.54 22.27
CA CYS A 96 -8.99 -7.40 22.19
C CYS A 96 -10.25 -7.64 23.02
N ASP A 97 -10.94 -6.57 23.44
CA ASP A 97 -12.21 -6.62 24.16
C ASP A 97 -13.27 -7.46 23.39
N CYS A 98 -13.16 -7.50 22.06
CA CYS A 98 -13.95 -8.36 21.15
C CYS A 98 -13.73 -9.88 21.35
N GLY A 99 -12.80 -10.30 22.22
CA GLY A 99 -12.39 -11.69 22.41
C GLY A 99 -11.39 -12.21 21.37
N THR A 100 -11.08 -11.44 20.33
CA THR A 100 -10.12 -11.86 19.29
C THR A 100 -8.69 -11.75 19.80
N HIS A 101 -7.91 -12.81 19.57
CA HIS A 101 -6.47 -12.84 19.80
C HIS A 101 -5.72 -12.36 18.56
N LEU A 102 -4.69 -11.53 18.76
CA LEU A 102 -3.87 -11.00 17.68
C LEU A 102 -2.41 -10.84 18.11
N LYS A 103 -1.51 -10.80 17.13
CA LYS A 103 -0.10 -10.45 17.32
C LYS A 103 0.16 -9.05 16.78
N THR A 104 0.84 -8.21 17.54
CA THR A 104 1.26 -6.88 17.07
C THR A 104 2.54 -6.43 17.77
N SER A 105 3.33 -5.57 17.12
CA SER A 105 4.56 -5.05 17.72
C SER A 105 4.27 -4.06 18.85
N GLN A 106 5.14 -4.06 19.87
CA GLN A 106 5.12 -3.08 20.96
C GLN A 106 5.10 -1.64 20.43
N ARG A 107 5.83 -1.37 19.35
CA ARG A 107 5.84 -0.04 18.73
C ARG A 107 4.46 0.40 18.25
N ASN A 108 3.70 -0.50 17.63
CA ASN A 108 2.37 -0.17 17.11
C ASN A 108 1.35 0.05 18.24
N LEU A 109 1.48 -0.71 19.34
CA LEU A 109 0.68 -0.53 20.55
C LEU A 109 0.98 0.84 21.18
N SER A 110 2.27 1.13 21.46
CA SER A 110 2.67 2.38 22.12
C SER A 110 2.35 3.64 21.31
N ARG A 111 2.37 3.56 19.97
CA ARG A 111 2.04 4.70 19.08
C ARG A 111 0.54 4.85 18.82
N GLY A 112 -0.31 3.95 19.32
CA GLY A 112 -1.75 3.96 19.04
C GLY A 112 -2.11 3.63 17.59
N ILE A 113 -1.17 3.10 16.78
CA ILE A 113 -1.45 2.68 15.40
C ILE A 113 -2.36 1.44 15.40
N LYS A 114 -2.22 0.60 16.44
CA LYS A 114 -3.02 -0.62 16.62
C LYS A 114 -3.66 -0.61 17.99
N ASP A 115 -4.88 -0.08 18.07
CA ASP A 115 -5.66 0.09 19.29
C ASP A 115 -6.92 -0.80 19.33
N ASN A 116 -7.25 -1.50 18.23
CA ASN A 116 -8.37 -2.44 18.17
C ASN A 116 -8.11 -3.62 17.20
N CYS A 117 -8.87 -4.71 17.39
CA CYS A 117 -8.78 -5.92 16.53
C CYS A 117 -9.33 -5.69 15.10
N GLY A 118 -10.04 -4.58 14.87
CA GLY A 118 -10.87 -4.35 13.68
C GLY A 118 -12.37 -4.60 13.92
N CYS A 119 -12.75 -5.08 15.12
CA CYS A 119 -14.14 -5.38 15.47
C CYS A 119 -15.07 -4.18 15.47
N VAL A 120 -14.57 -2.97 15.76
CA VAL A 120 -15.41 -1.77 15.91
C VAL A 120 -16.09 -1.41 14.58
N ASN A 121 -15.39 -1.67 13.47
CA ASN A 121 -15.98 -1.54 12.14
C ASN A 121 -16.92 -2.72 11.86
N GLN A 122 -16.60 -3.93 12.30
CA GLN A 122 -17.44 -5.12 12.09
C GLN A 122 -18.77 -5.08 12.84
N GLU A 123 -18.86 -4.48 14.03
CA GLU A 123 -20.11 -4.32 14.79
C GLU A 123 -21.05 -3.30 14.17
N LYS A 124 -20.53 -2.15 13.67
CA LYS A 124 -21.35 -1.14 12.98
C LYS A 124 -21.92 -1.67 11.66
N LEU A 125 -21.15 -2.48 10.95
CA LEU A 125 -21.46 -2.96 9.60
C LEU A 125 -22.35 -4.21 9.59
N SER A 126 -22.33 -5.04 10.63
CA SER A 126 -23.08 -6.31 10.66
C SER A 126 -24.58 -6.17 10.99
N ILE A 127 -25.11 -4.94 11.03
CA ILE A 127 -26.50 -4.65 11.37
C ILE A 127 -27.28 -4.43 10.06
N PRO A 128 -28.20 -5.34 9.67
CA PRO A 128 -29.20 -5.05 8.66
C PRO A 128 -29.87 -3.70 8.92
N GLY A 129 -29.94 -2.85 7.90
CA GLY A 129 -30.47 -1.48 7.99
C GLY A 129 -29.41 -0.40 8.22
N HIS A 130 -28.13 -0.73 8.38
CA HIS A 130 -27.09 0.30 8.50
C HIS A 130 -26.78 0.94 7.15
N HIS A 131 -26.68 2.28 7.15
CA HIS A 131 -26.49 3.10 5.95
C HIS A 131 -25.03 3.50 5.77
N TYR A 132 -24.52 3.35 4.54
CA TYR A 132 -23.17 3.70 4.12
C TYR A 132 -23.22 4.54 2.83
N ASN A 133 -23.04 5.85 2.99
CA ASN A 133 -23.17 6.85 1.93
C ASN A 133 -24.56 6.87 1.27
N PHE A 134 -24.82 6.01 0.27
CA PHE A 134 -26.11 5.89 -0.40
C PHE A 134 -26.55 4.42 -0.48
N LEU A 135 -25.96 3.56 0.34
CA LEU A 135 -26.19 2.12 0.36
C LEU A 135 -26.64 1.68 1.75
N THR A 136 -27.82 1.10 1.85
CA THR A 136 -28.33 0.43 3.04
C THR A 136 -28.01 -1.06 2.97
N VAL A 137 -27.33 -1.62 3.98
CA VAL A 137 -27.03 -3.05 4.04
C VAL A 137 -28.29 -3.83 4.37
N ILE A 138 -28.68 -4.79 3.54
CA ILE A 138 -29.86 -5.62 3.77
C ILE A 138 -29.45 -6.94 4.45
N PHE A 139 -28.61 -7.75 3.80
CA PHE A 139 -28.08 -8.98 4.40
C PHE A 139 -26.78 -9.46 3.73
N PRO A 140 -25.93 -10.22 4.46
CA PRO A 140 -24.76 -10.88 3.89
C PRO A 140 -25.17 -12.07 3.00
N ILE A 141 -24.59 -12.17 1.81
CA ILE A 141 -24.87 -13.25 0.83
C ILE A 141 -23.91 -14.44 1.03
N SER A 142 -22.71 -14.21 1.57
CA SER A 142 -21.67 -15.25 1.69
C SER A 142 -21.77 -16.05 3.00
N ASN A 143 -21.90 -17.37 2.89
CA ASN A 143 -22.02 -18.34 4.01
C ASN A 143 -20.68 -18.75 4.66
N ASN A 144 -19.68 -17.87 4.73
CA ASN A 144 -18.40 -18.25 5.32
C ASN A 144 -18.43 -18.17 6.86
N LYS A 145 -18.15 -19.30 7.53
CA LYS A 145 -18.00 -19.41 8.99
C LYS A 145 -16.85 -18.56 9.56
N LYS A 146 -15.92 -18.09 8.71
CA LYS A 146 -14.86 -17.13 9.05
C LYS A 146 -14.96 -15.93 8.12
N ARG A 147 -15.22 -14.75 8.69
CA ARG A 147 -15.43 -13.49 7.94
C ARG A 147 -14.19 -13.13 7.14
N SER A 148 -14.34 -12.96 5.83
CA SER A 148 -13.25 -12.76 4.88
C SER A 148 -13.41 -11.43 4.13
N SER A 149 -12.29 -10.89 3.63
CA SER A 149 -12.24 -9.75 2.70
C SER A 149 -13.18 -9.91 1.48
N LYS A 150 -13.57 -11.15 1.18
CA LYS A 150 -14.43 -11.53 0.05
C LYS A 150 -15.92 -11.61 0.37
N ASP A 151 -16.35 -11.32 1.60
CA ASP A 151 -17.76 -11.41 1.97
C ASP A 151 -18.57 -10.38 1.17
N LYS A 152 -19.63 -10.84 0.51
CA LYS A 152 -20.47 -10.01 -0.39
C LYS A 152 -21.82 -9.76 0.24
N TRP A 153 -22.27 -8.52 0.24
CA TRP A 153 -23.50 -8.09 0.89
C TRP A 153 -24.47 -7.56 -0.15
N LEU A 154 -25.76 -7.86 0.04
CA LEU A 154 -26.83 -7.23 -0.70
C LEU A 154 -27.12 -5.88 -0.06
N CYS A 155 -27.05 -4.82 -0.86
CA CYS A 155 -27.32 -3.46 -0.43
C CYS A 155 -28.43 -2.86 -1.28
N GLN A 156 -29.30 -2.06 -0.66
CA GLN A 156 -30.27 -1.21 -1.36
C GLN A 156 -29.69 0.19 -1.48
N CYS A 157 -29.62 0.71 -2.70
CA CYS A 157 -29.21 2.08 -2.94
C CYS A 157 -30.39 3.04 -2.74
N ASP A 158 -30.12 4.28 -2.34
CA ASP A 158 -31.14 5.34 -2.21
C ASP A 158 -31.89 5.62 -3.52
N CYS A 159 -31.30 5.28 -4.68
CA CYS A 159 -31.99 5.33 -5.97
C CYS A 159 -32.97 4.16 -6.22
N GLY A 160 -33.17 3.29 -5.23
CA GLY A 160 -34.06 2.12 -5.27
C GLY A 160 -33.42 0.83 -5.80
N ASN A 161 -32.25 0.91 -6.45
CA ASN A 161 -31.61 -0.26 -7.04
C ASN A 161 -30.87 -1.12 -6.00
N LEU A 162 -30.99 -2.45 -6.15
CA LEU A 162 -30.21 -3.41 -5.39
C LEU A 162 -28.83 -3.63 -6.01
N THR A 163 -27.80 -3.78 -5.17
CA THR A 163 -26.44 -4.06 -5.63
C THR A 163 -25.71 -4.99 -4.67
N ILE A 164 -24.84 -5.83 -5.23
CA ILE A 164 -24.01 -6.75 -4.48
C ILE A 164 -22.62 -6.15 -4.36
N VAL A 165 -22.19 -5.84 -3.12
CA VAL A 165 -20.93 -5.15 -2.87
C VAL A 165 -20.09 -5.96 -1.90
N ALA A 166 -18.78 -6.01 -2.14
CA ALA A 166 -17.84 -6.60 -1.20
C ALA A 166 -17.76 -5.77 0.08
N TYR A 167 -17.77 -6.43 1.23
CA TYR A 167 -17.66 -5.81 2.55
C TYR A 167 -16.55 -4.77 2.61
N THR A 168 -15.34 -5.15 2.19
CA THR A 168 -14.15 -4.28 2.21
C THR A 168 -14.32 -3.00 1.40
N ASN A 169 -15.08 -3.03 0.31
CA ASN A 169 -15.32 -1.85 -0.52
C ASN A 169 -16.31 -0.87 0.12
N ILE A 170 -17.28 -1.37 0.89
CA ILE A 170 -18.20 -0.51 1.66
C ILE A 170 -17.44 0.15 2.81
N VAL A 171 -16.67 -0.63 3.58
CA VAL A 171 -15.91 -0.13 4.74
C VAL A 171 -14.88 0.92 4.33
N ASN A 172 -14.12 0.64 3.27
CA ASN A 172 -13.06 1.53 2.79
C ASN A 172 -13.58 2.62 1.86
N ASN A 173 -14.91 2.77 1.74
CA ASN A 173 -15.55 3.80 0.94
C ASN A 173 -15.21 3.77 -0.57
N HIS A 174 -14.83 2.58 -1.08
CA HIS A 174 -14.58 2.35 -2.51
C HIS A 174 -15.88 2.17 -3.31
N THR A 175 -17.00 1.82 -2.65
CA THR A 175 -18.31 1.72 -3.28
C THR A 175 -19.34 2.51 -2.47
N LYS A 176 -19.79 3.63 -3.05
CA LYS A 176 -20.68 4.60 -2.39
C LYS A 176 -22.15 4.47 -2.80
N SER A 177 -22.41 3.87 -3.96
CA SER A 177 -23.74 3.71 -4.56
C SER A 177 -23.74 2.51 -5.50
N CYS A 178 -24.91 2.16 -6.06
CA CYS A 178 -25.01 1.14 -7.11
C CYS A 178 -24.39 1.59 -8.46
N GLY A 179 -23.74 2.76 -8.51
CA GLY A 179 -23.19 3.37 -9.72
C GLY A 179 -24.05 4.50 -10.30
N CYS A 180 -25.22 4.79 -9.72
CA CYS A 180 -26.08 5.92 -10.13
C CYS A 180 -25.34 7.26 -10.08
N LEU A 181 -24.62 7.55 -8.98
CA LEU A 181 -23.82 8.77 -8.83
C LEU A 181 -22.88 9.04 -10.02
N LYS A 182 -22.21 8.00 -10.53
CA LYS A 182 -21.33 8.14 -11.70
C LYS A 182 -22.12 8.39 -12.98
N LYS A 183 -23.29 7.76 -13.13
CA LYS A 183 -24.15 7.94 -14.30
C LYS A 183 -24.75 9.34 -14.35
N ASP A 184 -25.10 9.92 -13.20
CA ASP A 184 -25.71 11.25 -13.16
C ASP A 184 -24.68 12.34 -13.48
N SER A 185 -23.49 12.30 -12.87
CA SER A 185 -22.39 13.22 -13.25
C SER A 185 -21.93 13.05 -14.72
N LEU A 186 -21.98 11.83 -15.26
CA LEU A 186 -21.72 11.60 -16.68
C LEU A 186 -22.85 12.14 -17.55
N ARG A 187 -24.13 11.98 -17.17
CA ARG A 187 -25.27 12.53 -17.92
C ARG A 187 -25.23 14.05 -18.02
N GLU A 188 -24.81 14.72 -16.95
CA GLU A 188 -24.63 16.19 -16.93
C GLU A 188 -23.55 16.66 -17.93
N THR A 189 -22.57 15.81 -18.26
CA THR A 189 -21.45 16.14 -19.15
C THR A 189 -21.55 15.51 -20.55
N LEU A 190 -22.57 14.67 -20.79
CA LEU A 190 -22.79 13.99 -22.05
C LEU A 190 -23.75 14.81 -22.92
N VAL A 191 -23.25 15.27 -24.06
CA VAL A 191 -24.06 15.88 -25.11
C VAL A 191 -24.27 14.82 -26.20
N GLU A 192 -25.52 14.44 -26.45
CA GLU A 192 -25.87 13.36 -27.39
C GLU A 192 -25.05 12.06 -27.20
N ASN A 193 -24.90 11.59 -25.95
CA ASN A 193 -24.06 10.42 -25.61
C ASN A 193 -22.56 10.57 -25.94
N THR A 194 -22.09 11.80 -26.13
CA THR A 194 -20.68 12.13 -26.36
C THR A 194 -20.16 12.99 -25.20
N CYS A 195 -19.11 12.51 -24.53
CA CYS A 195 -18.50 13.22 -23.42
C CYS A 195 -17.44 14.17 -24.00
N LEU A 196 -17.76 15.47 -24.02
CA LEU A 196 -16.90 16.49 -24.63
C LEU A 196 -15.57 16.68 -23.89
N ASP A 197 -15.58 16.48 -22.56
CA ASP A 197 -14.39 16.55 -21.71
C ASP A 197 -13.28 15.60 -22.15
N ASN A 198 -13.64 14.46 -22.76
CA ASN A 198 -12.66 13.50 -23.25
C ASN A 198 -11.71 14.04 -24.31
N LEU A 199 -12.07 15.12 -25.04
CA LEU A 199 -11.15 15.81 -25.93
C LEU A 199 -10.06 16.55 -25.13
N ASN A 200 -10.44 17.21 -24.04
CA ASN A 200 -9.58 18.11 -23.27
C ASN A 200 -8.90 17.47 -22.05
N THR A 201 -9.22 16.22 -21.71
CA THR A 201 -8.56 15.53 -20.57
C THR A 201 -7.04 15.42 -20.73
N LYS A 202 -6.33 15.46 -19.60
CA LYS A 202 -4.86 15.32 -19.57
C LYS A 202 -4.41 13.97 -20.14
N LEU A 203 -3.31 13.97 -20.91
CA LEU A 203 -2.67 12.74 -21.39
C LEU A 203 -2.04 11.94 -20.24
N TYR A 204 -2.11 10.60 -20.34
CA TYR A 204 -1.41 9.72 -19.42
C TYR A 204 0.12 9.82 -19.58
N LYS A 205 0.87 9.68 -18.48
CA LYS A 205 2.34 9.81 -18.46
C LYS A 205 3.08 8.87 -19.42
N ASN A 206 2.49 7.71 -19.72
CA ASN A 206 3.05 6.68 -20.61
C ASN A 206 2.52 6.77 -22.05
N ASN A 207 1.81 7.85 -22.41
CA ASN A 207 1.38 8.08 -23.78
C ASN A 207 2.60 8.49 -24.63
N THR A 208 2.99 7.62 -25.57
CA THR A 208 4.17 7.81 -26.43
C THR A 208 3.85 8.50 -27.76
N SER A 209 2.58 8.56 -28.15
CA SER A 209 2.15 9.20 -29.41
C SER A 209 1.98 10.71 -29.25
N GLY A 210 1.76 11.20 -28.03
CA GLY A 210 1.38 12.58 -27.74
C GLY A 210 -0.07 12.92 -28.13
N VAL A 211 -0.85 11.94 -28.60
CA VAL A 211 -2.23 12.15 -29.08
C VAL A 211 -3.14 11.04 -28.54
N LYS A 212 -4.33 11.40 -28.08
CA LYS A 212 -5.32 10.40 -27.62
C LYS A 212 -5.79 9.55 -28.78
N GLY A 213 -6.04 8.28 -28.52
CA GLY A 213 -6.53 7.38 -29.54
C GLY A 213 -5.45 6.88 -30.52
N VAL A 214 -4.20 7.34 -30.39
CA VAL A 214 -3.08 6.89 -31.22
C VAL A 214 -2.10 6.08 -30.38
N TYR A 215 -1.79 4.86 -30.81
CA TYR A 215 -0.85 3.99 -30.11
C TYR A 215 -0.08 3.09 -31.08
N SER A 216 1.11 2.64 -30.68
CA SER A 216 1.92 1.71 -31.48
C SER A 216 1.65 0.27 -31.05
N ASN A 217 1.49 -0.62 -32.02
CA ASN A 217 1.38 -2.06 -31.81
C ASN A 217 2.05 -2.81 -32.96
N ARG A 218 2.88 -3.81 -32.66
CA ARG A 218 3.59 -4.64 -33.67
C ARG A 218 4.27 -3.81 -34.78
N GLY A 219 4.88 -2.68 -34.43
CA GLY A 219 5.59 -1.81 -35.38
C GLY A 219 4.70 -0.93 -36.26
N LYS A 220 3.37 -0.92 -36.07
CA LYS A 220 2.43 -0.04 -36.76
C LYS A 220 1.72 0.89 -35.78
N TRP A 221 1.38 2.10 -36.24
CA TRP A 221 0.62 3.08 -35.48
C TRP A 221 -0.87 2.93 -35.77
N HIS A 222 -1.66 2.68 -34.74
CA HIS A 222 -3.10 2.53 -34.82
C HIS A 222 -3.79 3.79 -34.31
N ALA A 223 -4.84 4.22 -34.99
CA ALA A 223 -5.68 5.35 -34.59
C ALA A 223 -7.14 4.92 -34.38
N TYR A 224 -7.77 5.43 -33.33
CA TYR A 224 -9.20 5.24 -33.05
C TYR A 224 -9.81 6.51 -32.45
N ILE A 225 -11.13 6.65 -32.59
CA ILE A 225 -11.94 7.69 -31.95
C ILE A 225 -13.19 7.07 -31.35
N THR A 226 -13.66 7.60 -30.22
CA THR A 226 -14.96 7.21 -29.64
C THR A 226 -15.91 8.38 -29.77
N PHE A 227 -17.08 8.14 -30.34
CA PHE A 227 -18.13 9.14 -30.56
C PHE A 227 -19.49 8.47 -30.33
N GLN A 228 -20.42 9.16 -29.64
CA GLN A 228 -21.77 8.63 -29.32
C GLN A 228 -21.75 7.21 -28.73
N ASN A 229 -20.86 6.97 -27.75
CA ASN A 229 -20.65 5.67 -27.11
C ASN A 229 -20.25 4.51 -28.06
N LYS A 230 -19.80 4.81 -29.29
CA LYS A 230 -19.29 3.85 -30.27
C LYS A 230 -17.84 4.13 -30.60
N ARG A 231 -17.02 3.07 -30.66
CA ARG A 231 -15.61 3.15 -31.03
C ARG A 231 -15.44 2.95 -32.53
N TYR A 232 -14.81 3.90 -33.20
CA TYR A 232 -14.45 3.88 -34.62
C TYR A 232 -12.95 3.64 -34.76
N THR A 233 -12.57 2.61 -35.52
CA THR A 233 -11.18 2.32 -35.85
C THR A 233 -10.83 3.06 -37.14
N LEU A 234 -9.86 3.97 -37.08
CA LEU A 234 -9.50 4.84 -38.20
C LEU A 234 -8.50 4.18 -39.15
N GLY A 235 -7.65 3.30 -38.62
CA GLY A 235 -6.73 2.50 -39.42
C GLY A 235 -5.43 2.16 -38.69
N ALA A 236 -4.53 1.50 -39.43
CA ALA A 236 -3.17 1.19 -39.04
C ALA A 236 -2.20 1.79 -40.07
N TYR A 237 -1.20 2.50 -39.60
CA TYR A 237 -0.29 3.32 -40.40
C TYR A 237 1.16 2.97 -40.09
N CYS A 238 2.04 3.06 -41.08
CA CYS A 238 3.48 2.86 -40.87
C CYS A 238 4.16 4.08 -40.20
N SER A 239 3.53 5.26 -40.23
CA SER A 239 4.06 6.49 -39.67
C SER A 239 3.16 7.04 -38.56
N LEU A 240 3.78 7.55 -37.49
CA LEU A 240 3.08 8.23 -36.39
C LEU A 240 2.29 9.43 -36.91
N LEU A 241 2.87 10.18 -37.85
CA LEU A 241 2.28 11.41 -38.37
C LEU A 241 0.95 11.14 -39.07
N LYS A 242 0.90 10.11 -39.93
CA LYS A 242 -0.33 9.67 -40.60
C LYS A 242 -1.42 9.23 -39.61
N ALA A 243 -1.04 8.55 -38.53
CA ALA A 243 -1.99 8.14 -37.50
C ALA A 243 -2.55 9.35 -36.72
N LYS A 244 -1.75 10.40 -36.51
CA LYS A 244 -2.19 11.67 -35.90
C LYS A 244 -3.13 12.43 -36.82
N GLU A 245 -2.80 12.55 -38.10
CA GLU A 245 -3.65 13.20 -39.10
C GLU A 245 -5.01 12.52 -39.20
N ALA A 246 -5.04 11.19 -39.30
CA ALA A 246 -6.28 10.43 -39.32
C ALA A 246 -7.12 10.67 -38.06
N ARG A 247 -6.46 10.74 -36.89
CA ARG A 247 -7.13 11.05 -35.62
C ARG A 247 -7.72 12.45 -35.61
N GLN A 248 -6.98 13.45 -36.10
CA GLN A 248 -7.41 14.85 -36.16
C GLN A 248 -8.54 15.06 -37.17
N GLN A 249 -8.45 14.44 -38.35
CA GLN A 249 -9.52 14.45 -39.34
C GLN A 249 -10.83 13.92 -38.75
N ALA A 250 -10.77 12.80 -38.03
CA ALA A 250 -11.94 12.24 -37.38
C ALA A 250 -12.50 13.12 -36.23
N GLU A 251 -11.67 13.91 -35.55
CA GLU A 251 -12.16 14.94 -34.60
C GLU A 251 -12.93 16.01 -35.36
N SER A 252 -12.37 16.52 -36.46
CA SER A 252 -13.01 17.55 -37.27
C SER A 252 -14.36 17.08 -37.83
N GLU A 253 -14.44 15.86 -38.36
CA GLU A 253 -15.66 15.32 -38.97
C GLU A 253 -16.75 15.01 -37.94
N LEU A 254 -16.40 14.41 -36.80
CA LEU A 254 -17.39 13.92 -35.84
C LEU A 254 -17.73 14.94 -34.74
N PHE A 255 -16.73 15.65 -34.20
CA PHE A 255 -16.93 16.55 -33.06
C PHE A 255 -17.25 17.98 -33.48
N THR A 256 -16.72 18.51 -34.59
CA THR A 256 -17.00 19.91 -35.00
C THR A 256 -18.48 20.21 -35.19
N PRO A 257 -19.28 19.37 -35.88
CA PRO A 257 -20.72 19.64 -36.04
C PRO A 257 -21.45 19.67 -34.70
N LEU A 258 -21.05 18.79 -33.78
CA LEU A 258 -21.63 18.71 -32.43
C LEU A 258 -21.19 19.93 -31.59
N LEU A 259 -19.92 20.32 -31.64
CA LEU A 259 -19.42 21.51 -30.96
C LEU A 259 -20.09 22.79 -31.47
N GLN A 260 -20.29 22.94 -32.78
CA GLN A 260 -21.01 24.08 -33.37
C GLN A 260 -22.47 24.12 -32.92
N LYS A 261 -23.15 22.97 -32.91
CA LYS A 261 -24.55 22.85 -32.48
C LYS A 261 -24.76 23.22 -31.01
N TYR A 262 -23.77 22.93 -30.15
CA TYR A 262 -23.86 23.11 -28.70
C TYR A 262 -22.96 24.24 -28.14
N ALA A 263 -22.30 25.03 -29.00
CA ALA A 263 -21.42 26.14 -28.61
C ALA A 263 -22.13 27.19 -27.73
N VAL A 264 -23.43 27.40 -27.95
CA VAL A 264 -24.26 28.36 -27.17
C VAL A 264 -24.51 27.88 -25.73
N LEU A 265 -24.54 26.56 -25.50
CA LEU A 265 -24.78 25.95 -24.18
C LEU A 265 -23.51 25.80 -23.33
N LEU A 266 -22.33 25.77 -23.96
CA LEU A 266 -21.05 25.67 -23.24
C LEU A 266 -20.59 27.02 -22.69
N ASN A 267 -20.99 28.14 -23.31
CA ASN A 267 -20.65 29.48 -22.87
C ASN A 267 -21.49 29.99 -21.69
N SER A 268 -22.61 29.34 -21.37
CA SER A 268 -23.51 29.72 -20.25
C SER A 268 -23.12 29.09 -18.91
N ASN A 269 -22.19 28.12 -18.90
CA ASN A 269 -21.75 27.40 -17.68
C ASN A 269 -20.37 27.85 -17.16
N GLN A 270 -19.84 28.97 -17.65
CA GLN A 270 -18.57 29.55 -17.15
C GLN A 270 -18.76 30.79 -16.25
N GLU A 271 -20.00 31.22 -16.00
CA GLU A 271 -20.31 32.35 -15.11
C GLU A 271 -21.23 31.94 -13.95
N ILE A 272 -20.81 30.98 -13.11
CA ILE A 272 -21.28 30.81 -11.72
C ILE A 272 -20.12 30.32 -10.85
#